data_AF-A0A140K9F3-F1
#
_entry.id   AF-A0A140K9F3-F1
#
_cell.length_a   1.000
_cell.length_b   1.000
_cell.length_c   1.000
_cell.angle_alpha   90.00
_cell.angle_beta   90.00
_cell.angle_gamma   90.00
#
_symmetry.space_group_name_H-M   'P 1'
#
loop_
_entity.id
_entity.type
_entity.pdbx_description
1 polymer ?
#
loop_
_entity_poly.entity_id
_entity_poly.type
_entity_poly.pdbx_seq_one_letter_code
_entity_poly.pdbx_strand_id
1 'polypeptide(L)'
;MQQKTNLIANLGIKLSLVIGLFFVLFNLQGYFSPKRSQFLESYSPTINGTQPLAMKGGDPYIRALMRTITASEANVTQPYHVIYGNKYVADLTRHPELCVPIIAGPNVGNCTTAAGRYQMLDFTWAEKAKSYHPDPDGLLWWKSYSFEPEYQDAVVYGWLKDSQAWGVDIPQLLREGKVEEVLKLLSGTWTSLGYGIETNSMSKYLPQIYQNMLQEELS
;
A
#
# COMPACT_ATOMS: atom_id res chain seq x y z
N MET A 1 -27.85 87.61 19.65
CA MET A 1 -27.10 87.44 18.39
C MET A 1 -26.60 86.00 18.34
N GLN A 2 -26.99 85.24 17.29
CA GLN A 2 -26.53 83.90 16.85
C GLN A 2 -26.58 82.75 17.89
N GLN A 3 -27.07 81.54 17.62
CA GLN A 3 -27.30 80.79 16.38
C GLN A 3 -28.24 79.60 16.68
N LYS A 4 -29.15 79.28 15.76
CA LYS A 4 -29.96 78.04 15.73
C LYS A 4 -29.05 76.83 15.49
N THR A 5 -29.30 75.69 16.13
CA THR A 5 -29.27 74.35 15.47
C THR A 5 -29.72 73.20 16.38
N ASN A 6 -30.61 72.36 15.84
CA ASN A 6 -30.71 70.88 15.98
C ASN A 6 -31.26 70.35 17.31
N LEU A 7 -32.56 70.09 17.48
CA LEU A 7 -33.35 68.98 16.89
C LEU A 7 -32.52 67.72 16.56
N ILE A 8 -32.96 66.60 17.16
CA ILE A 8 -32.55 65.20 16.88
C ILE A 8 -31.23 64.77 17.53
N ALA A 9 -31.28 64.51 18.84
CA ALA A 9 -30.32 63.63 19.51
C ALA A 9 -31.02 62.88 20.65
N ASN A 10 -32.03 62.07 20.33
CA ASN A 10 -32.50 61.01 21.25
C ASN A 10 -33.30 59.90 20.54
N LEU A 11 -32.94 59.60 19.28
CA LEU A 11 -33.50 58.47 18.54
C LEU A 11 -32.39 57.63 17.87
N GLY A 12 -31.27 57.45 18.57
CA GLY A 12 -30.06 56.82 18.02
C GLY A 12 -29.38 55.77 18.91
N ILE A 13 -30.00 55.35 20.03
CA ILE A 13 -29.39 54.35 20.94
C ILE A 13 -30.20 53.04 20.99
N LYS A 14 -31.23 52.87 20.15
CA LYS A 14 -31.97 51.60 20.00
C LYS A 14 -31.72 50.86 18.68
N LEU A 15 -30.69 51.23 17.91
CA LEU A 15 -30.36 50.58 16.65
C LEU A 15 -28.88 50.16 16.52
N SER A 16 -28.22 49.83 17.63
CA SER A 16 -26.87 49.23 17.59
C SER A 16 -26.78 47.85 18.24
N LEU A 17 -27.85 47.35 18.88
CA LEU A 17 -27.87 46.00 19.46
C LEU A 17 -28.46 44.92 18.54
N VAL A 18 -29.06 45.27 17.41
CA VAL A 18 -29.64 44.29 16.47
C VAL A 18 -28.63 43.87 15.38
N ILE A 19 -27.59 44.67 15.11
CA ILE A 19 -26.58 44.34 14.09
C ILE A 19 -25.46 43.44 14.66
N GLY A 20 -25.22 43.50 15.98
CA GLY A 20 -24.24 42.63 16.65
C GLY A 20 -24.68 41.17 16.80
N LEU A 21 -25.99 40.89 16.90
CA LEU A 21 -26.47 39.51 17.06
C LEU A 21 -26.55 38.75 15.73
N PHE A 22 -26.69 39.46 14.60
CA PHE A 22 -26.68 38.83 13.27
C PHE A 22 -25.28 38.40 12.83
N PHE A 23 -24.22 39.08 13.28
CA PHE A 23 -22.84 38.66 12.97
C PHE A 23 -22.36 37.45 13.78
N VAL A 24 -22.95 37.19 14.95
CA VAL A 24 -22.63 36.00 15.76
C VAL A 24 -23.39 34.76 15.25
N LEU A 25 -24.61 34.92 14.72
CA LEU A 25 -25.37 33.80 14.16
C LEU A 25 -24.97 33.45 12.71
N PHE A 26 -24.44 34.37 11.92
CA PHE A 26 -23.89 34.05 10.59
C PHE A 26 -22.51 33.36 10.63
N ASN A 27 -21.77 33.48 11.74
CA ASN A 27 -20.49 32.77 11.92
C ASN A 27 -20.63 31.36 12.51
N LEU A 28 -21.85 30.92 12.86
CA LEU A 28 -22.11 29.54 13.28
C LEU A 28 -22.58 28.61 12.15
N GLN A 29 -22.84 29.13 10.95
CA GLN A 29 -23.04 28.30 9.75
C GLN A 29 -21.71 27.84 9.11
N GLY A 30 -20.57 28.39 9.53
CA GLY A 30 -19.24 27.97 9.08
C GLY A 30 -18.60 26.82 9.90
N TYR A 31 -19.13 26.51 11.09
CA TYR A 31 -18.56 25.48 11.99
C TYR A 31 -19.18 24.09 11.85
N PHE A 32 -20.25 23.96 11.07
CA PHE A 32 -20.78 22.68 10.60
C PHE A 32 -20.69 22.63 9.07
N SER A 33 -19.47 22.77 8.54
CA SER A 33 -19.17 21.95 7.37
C SER A 33 -19.11 20.52 7.90
N PRO A 34 -20.02 19.59 7.53
CA PRO A 34 -19.63 18.20 7.62
C PRO A 34 -18.31 18.14 6.86
N LYS A 35 -17.23 17.67 7.51
CA LYS A 35 -16.02 17.31 6.77
C LYS A 35 -16.56 16.49 5.62
N ARG A 36 -16.53 17.07 4.41
CA ARG A 36 -16.86 16.37 3.20
C ARG A 36 -15.90 15.22 3.28
N SER A 37 -16.42 14.04 3.66
CA SER A 37 -15.73 12.79 3.46
C SER A 37 -15.26 12.94 2.03
N GLN A 38 -13.96 13.16 1.85
CA GLN A 38 -13.35 12.96 0.56
C GLN A 38 -13.70 11.51 0.31
N PHE A 39 -14.81 11.32 -0.40
CA PHE A 39 -15.19 10.07 -0.96
C PHE A 39 -14.01 9.81 -1.86
N LEU A 40 -13.04 9.06 -1.33
CA LEU A 40 -11.92 8.53 -2.08
C LEU A 40 -12.60 7.94 -3.29
N GLU A 41 -12.35 8.57 -4.43
CA GLU A 41 -12.80 8.16 -5.75
C GLU A 41 -12.78 6.63 -5.76
N SER A 42 -13.96 5.99 -5.91
CA SER A 42 -14.10 4.57 -5.59
C SER A 42 -13.12 3.78 -6.46
N TYR A 43 -12.02 3.38 -5.85
CA TYR A 43 -10.93 2.74 -6.52
C TYR A 43 -11.43 1.40 -7.07
N SER A 44 -11.46 1.25 -8.40
CA SER A 44 -11.99 0.05 -9.03
C SER A 44 -11.09 -1.14 -8.69
N PRO A 45 -11.62 -2.23 -8.08
CA PRO A 45 -10.83 -3.38 -7.61
C PRO A 45 -10.20 -4.22 -8.74
N THR A 46 -10.28 -3.79 -9.99
CA THR A 46 -9.64 -4.45 -11.14
C THR A 46 -8.22 -3.93 -11.35
N ILE A 47 -7.37 -4.09 -10.33
CA ILE A 47 -5.92 -4.03 -10.51
C ILE A 47 -5.50 -5.40 -11.06
N ASN A 48 -4.85 -5.46 -12.21
CA ASN A 48 -4.36 -6.74 -12.72
C ASN A 48 -3.42 -7.43 -11.72
N GLY A 49 -2.72 -6.68 -10.87
CA GLY A 49 -1.88 -7.20 -9.78
C GLY A 49 -2.61 -7.75 -8.54
N THR A 50 -3.89 -7.48 -8.32
CA THR A 50 -4.59 -7.94 -7.09
C THR A 50 -5.27 -9.30 -7.25
N GLN A 51 -4.90 -10.08 -8.26
CA GLN A 51 -5.47 -11.42 -8.50
C GLN A 51 -5.36 -12.35 -7.28
N PRO A 52 -6.17 -13.40 -7.16
CA PRO A 52 -6.05 -14.38 -6.08
C PRO A 52 -4.64 -14.97 -5.97
N LEU A 53 -4.26 -15.37 -4.75
CA LEU A 53 -3.03 -16.11 -4.49
C LEU A 53 -3.12 -17.53 -5.03
N ALA A 54 -2.01 -18.05 -5.55
CA ALA A 54 -1.86 -19.46 -5.93
C ALA A 54 -1.90 -20.37 -4.70
N MET A 55 -1.23 -19.97 -3.61
CA MET A 55 -1.28 -20.73 -2.35
C MET A 55 -2.71 -20.80 -1.77
N LYS A 56 -3.02 -21.92 -1.12
CA LYS A 56 -4.31 -22.14 -0.44
C LYS A 56 -4.20 -21.94 1.08
N GLY A 57 -5.31 -21.53 1.69
CA GLY A 57 -5.37 -21.26 3.12
C GLY A 57 -4.43 -20.13 3.55
N GLY A 58 -4.15 -20.05 4.86
CA GLY A 58 -3.33 -19.00 5.47
C GLY A 58 -4.16 -17.94 6.18
N ASP A 59 -3.45 -16.98 6.78
CA ASP A 59 -4.06 -15.87 7.52
C ASP A 59 -4.61 -14.83 6.52
N PRO A 60 -5.92 -14.53 6.52
CA PRO A 60 -6.52 -13.60 5.56
C PRO A 60 -5.90 -12.19 5.62
N TYR A 61 -5.41 -11.76 6.78
CA TYR A 61 -4.73 -10.46 6.92
C TYR A 61 -3.41 -10.43 6.15
N ILE A 62 -2.60 -11.49 6.26
CA ILE A 62 -1.33 -11.61 5.52
C ILE A 62 -1.61 -11.79 4.02
N ARG A 63 -2.62 -12.59 3.66
CA ARG A 63 -2.99 -12.81 2.25
C ARG A 63 -3.44 -11.52 1.57
N ALA A 64 -4.24 -10.71 2.26
CA ALA A 64 -4.62 -9.38 1.80
C ALA A 64 -3.39 -8.48 1.60
N LEU A 65 -2.45 -8.49 2.55
CA LEU A 65 -1.20 -7.74 2.44
C LEU A 65 -0.36 -8.19 1.25
N MET A 66 -0.25 -9.50 0.98
CA MET A 66 0.47 -10.04 -0.18
C MET A 66 -0.13 -9.54 -1.49
N ARG A 67 -1.46 -9.52 -1.61
CA ARG A 67 -2.17 -8.98 -2.80
C ARG A 67 -1.95 -7.47 -2.93
N THR A 68 -1.87 -6.73 -1.82
CA THR A 68 -1.50 -5.31 -1.81
C THR A 68 -0.07 -5.07 -2.27
N ILE A 69 0.90 -5.88 -1.85
CA ILE A 69 2.29 -5.79 -2.33
C ILE A 69 2.34 -5.97 -3.84
N THR A 70 1.61 -6.97 -4.37
CA THR A 70 1.55 -7.21 -5.82
C THR A 70 0.97 -6.02 -6.60
N ALA A 71 -0.02 -5.31 -6.03
CA ALA A 71 -0.56 -4.10 -6.66
C ALA A 71 0.51 -3.01 -6.89
N SER A 72 1.58 -3.03 -6.10
CA SER A 72 2.70 -2.11 -6.19
C SER A 72 3.83 -2.65 -7.07
N GLU A 73 4.18 -3.92 -6.88
CA GLU A 73 5.37 -4.55 -7.48
C GLU A 73 5.12 -5.14 -8.87
N ALA A 74 3.94 -5.71 -9.09
CA ALA A 74 3.63 -6.50 -10.29
C ALA A 74 2.16 -6.31 -10.69
N ASN A 75 1.76 -5.05 -10.93
CA ASN A 75 0.43 -4.70 -11.42
C ASN A 75 0.25 -5.04 -12.92
N VAL A 76 0.29 -6.34 -13.22
CA VAL A 76 0.20 -6.90 -14.58
C VAL A 76 -0.69 -8.14 -14.57
N THR A 77 -1.08 -8.63 -15.74
CA THR A 77 -2.01 -9.77 -15.88
C THR A 77 -1.41 -11.11 -15.50
N GLN A 78 -0.09 -11.27 -15.57
CA GLN A 78 0.61 -12.51 -15.19
C GLN A 78 1.70 -12.22 -14.15
N PRO A 79 1.31 -11.86 -12.91
CA PRO A 79 2.26 -11.34 -11.92
C PRO A 79 3.34 -12.36 -11.55
N TYR A 80 3.05 -13.66 -11.56
CA TYR A 80 4.04 -14.70 -11.22
C TYR A 80 5.14 -14.89 -12.25
N HIS A 81 4.90 -14.49 -13.50
CA HIS A 81 5.82 -14.71 -14.63
C HIS A 81 6.60 -13.45 -15.00
N VAL A 82 6.25 -12.30 -14.41
CA VAL A 82 6.83 -11.02 -14.82
C VAL A 82 8.23 -10.84 -14.25
N ILE A 83 9.15 -10.32 -15.07
CA ILE A 83 10.45 -9.83 -14.64
C ILE A 83 10.51 -8.32 -14.88
N TYR A 84 11.51 -7.65 -14.30
CA TYR A 84 11.68 -6.21 -14.43
C TYR A 84 11.49 -5.69 -15.87
N GLY A 85 10.76 -4.58 -15.99
CA GLY A 85 10.45 -3.95 -17.28
C GLY A 85 9.29 -4.62 -18.04
N ASN A 86 8.37 -5.30 -17.34
CA ASN A 86 7.18 -5.95 -17.90
C ASN A 86 7.49 -7.02 -18.95
N LYS A 87 8.63 -7.71 -18.80
CA LYS A 87 8.97 -8.89 -19.59
C LYS A 87 8.48 -10.14 -18.86
N TYR A 88 8.43 -11.29 -19.53
CA TYR A 88 7.89 -12.52 -18.97
C TYR A 88 8.81 -13.72 -19.20
N VAL A 89 8.82 -14.64 -18.24
CA VAL A 89 9.50 -15.94 -18.33
C VAL A 89 8.48 -17.08 -18.20
N ALA A 90 8.68 -18.16 -18.95
CA ALA A 90 7.79 -19.33 -18.92
C ALA A 90 8.24 -20.37 -17.90
N ASP A 91 9.55 -20.61 -17.79
CA ASP A 91 10.13 -21.55 -16.84
C ASP A 91 10.23 -20.91 -15.45
N LEU A 92 9.50 -21.50 -14.50
CA LEU A 92 9.51 -21.13 -13.08
C LEU A 92 10.02 -22.27 -12.19
N THR A 93 10.67 -23.29 -12.75
CA THR A 93 11.29 -24.38 -11.96
C THR A 93 12.38 -23.87 -11.02
N ARG A 94 12.87 -22.64 -11.24
CA ARG A 94 13.79 -21.88 -10.40
C ARG A 94 13.58 -20.39 -10.63
N HIS A 95 14.17 -19.57 -9.76
CA HIS A 95 14.25 -18.13 -10.01
C HIS A 95 14.99 -17.87 -11.33
N PRO A 96 14.51 -16.97 -12.21
CA PRO A 96 15.07 -16.83 -13.55
C PRO A 96 16.48 -16.23 -13.58
N GLU A 97 16.88 -15.49 -12.54
CA GLU A 97 18.23 -14.92 -12.38
C GLU A 97 18.69 -14.05 -13.56
N LEU A 98 17.75 -13.54 -14.35
CA LEU A 98 18.02 -12.72 -15.52
C LEU A 98 18.38 -11.29 -15.08
N CYS A 99 19.63 -10.90 -15.30
CA CYS A 99 20.11 -9.53 -15.12
C CYS A 99 19.50 -8.63 -16.22
N VAL A 100 18.46 -7.88 -15.87
CA VAL A 100 17.77 -6.93 -16.76
C VAL A 100 18.26 -5.50 -16.48
N PRO A 101 18.68 -4.73 -17.50
CA PRO A 101 19.11 -3.34 -17.30
C PRO A 101 17.98 -2.46 -16.74
N ILE A 102 18.32 -1.64 -15.75
CA ILE A 102 17.45 -0.62 -15.16
C ILE A 102 17.45 0.59 -16.08
N ILE A 103 16.26 0.95 -16.58
CA ILE A 103 16.07 2.02 -17.58
C ILE A 103 15.43 3.29 -17.00
N ALA A 104 15.00 3.25 -15.74
CA ALA A 104 14.41 4.39 -15.04
C ALA A 104 14.81 4.39 -13.56
N GLY A 105 14.83 5.58 -12.94
CA GLY A 105 15.15 5.74 -11.52
C GLY A 105 16.63 6.06 -11.23
N PRO A 106 17.03 6.12 -9.94
CA PRO A 106 18.38 6.49 -9.52
C PRO A 106 19.44 5.45 -9.90
N ASN A 107 19.04 4.22 -10.23
CA ASN A 107 19.91 3.09 -10.53
C ASN A 107 20.07 2.81 -12.04
N VAL A 108 19.73 3.77 -12.91
CA VAL A 108 19.87 3.61 -14.38
C VAL A 108 21.30 3.20 -14.73
N GLY A 109 21.42 2.16 -15.57
CA GLY A 109 22.72 1.59 -15.98
C GLY A 109 23.18 0.40 -15.15
N ASN A 110 22.62 0.18 -13.95
CA ASN A 110 22.77 -1.08 -13.23
C ASN A 110 21.79 -2.13 -13.79
N CYS A 111 21.92 -3.39 -13.36
CA CYS A 111 20.93 -4.41 -13.64
C CYS A 111 20.25 -4.92 -12.36
N THR A 112 19.06 -5.47 -12.54
CA THR A 112 18.26 -6.12 -11.49
C THR A 112 17.84 -7.52 -11.94
N THR A 113 17.72 -8.42 -10.99
CA THR A 113 17.20 -9.78 -11.16
C THR A 113 15.73 -9.90 -10.74
N ALA A 114 15.08 -8.77 -10.43
CA ALA A 114 13.71 -8.73 -9.92
C ALA A 114 12.72 -9.52 -10.79
N ALA A 115 12.07 -10.50 -10.16
CA ALA A 115 11.15 -11.41 -10.83
C ALA A 115 9.96 -11.82 -9.95
N GLY A 116 8.91 -12.27 -10.63
CA GLY A 116 7.71 -12.83 -10.03
C GLY A 116 6.81 -11.79 -9.39
N ARG A 117 5.81 -12.31 -8.69
CA ARG A 117 4.67 -11.56 -8.14
C ARG A 117 5.10 -10.47 -7.15
N TYR A 118 6.24 -10.69 -6.50
CA TYR A 118 6.79 -9.83 -5.46
C TYR A 118 8.12 -9.18 -5.86
N GLN A 119 8.49 -9.27 -7.14
CA GLN A 119 9.72 -8.70 -7.70
C GLN A 119 10.97 -9.06 -6.87
N MET A 120 11.06 -10.31 -6.43
CA MET A 120 12.17 -10.81 -5.61
C MET A 120 13.46 -10.78 -6.42
N LEU A 121 14.56 -10.37 -5.78
CA LEU A 121 15.91 -10.53 -6.33
C LEU A 121 16.37 -11.98 -6.13
N ASP A 122 17.28 -12.44 -6.98
CA ASP A 122 17.87 -13.79 -6.94
C ASP A 122 18.42 -14.16 -5.56
N PHE A 123 19.24 -13.29 -4.97
CA PHE A 123 19.81 -13.54 -3.65
C PHE A 123 18.75 -13.52 -2.54
N THR A 124 17.75 -12.63 -2.64
CA THR A 124 16.64 -12.59 -1.68
C THR A 124 15.82 -13.87 -1.78
N TRP A 125 15.50 -14.33 -3.00
CA TRP A 125 14.80 -15.59 -3.20
C TRP A 125 15.59 -16.76 -2.61
N ALA A 126 16.88 -16.88 -2.93
CA ALA A 126 17.72 -17.96 -2.42
C ALA A 126 17.76 -18.00 -0.88
N GLU A 127 17.88 -16.83 -0.24
CA GLU A 127 17.88 -16.71 1.22
C GLU A 127 16.52 -17.09 1.83
N LYS A 128 15.43 -16.52 1.33
CA LYS A 128 14.10 -16.72 1.93
C LYS A 128 13.52 -18.09 1.61
N ALA A 129 13.73 -18.61 0.40
CA ALA A 129 13.30 -19.95 0.05
C ALA A 129 13.98 -21.02 0.91
N LYS A 130 15.26 -20.82 1.29
CA LYS A 130 15.94 -21.71 2.24
C LYS A 130 15.23 -21.81 3.59
N SER A 131 14.62 -20.73 4.04
CA SER A 131 13.92 -20.67 5.34
C SER A 131 12.45 -21.08 5.26
N TYR A 132 11.76 -20.76 4.15
CA TYR A 132 10.29 -20.82 4.09
C TYR A 132 9.72 -21.68 2.96
N HIS A 133 10.53 -22.23 2.06
CA HIS A 133 10.01 -23.05 0.97
C HIS A 133 9.45 -24.37 1.52
N PRO A 134 8.18 -24.71 1.26
CA PRO A 134 7.53 -25.85 1.89
C PRO A 134 8.00 -27.20 1.34
N ASP A 135 8.45 -27.23 0.08
CA ASP A 135 8.81 -28.47 -0.61
C ASP A 135 10.09 -28.32 -1.46
N PRO A 136 11.27 -28.21 -0.82
CA PRO A 136 12.52 -28.05 -1.55
C PRO A 136 12.96 -29.38 -2.18
N ASP A 137 13.30 -29.35 -3.46
CA ASP A 137 13.86 -30.48 -4.18
C ASP A 137 15.31 -30.74 -3.77
N GLY A 138 15.73 -32.01 -3.77
CA GLY A 138 17.11 -32.43 -3.54
C GLY A 138 17.41 -32.92 -2.12
N LEU A 139 18.69 -33.20 -1.84
CA LEU A 139 19.13 -33.89 -0.61
C LEU A 139 20.21 -33.09 0.13
N LEU A 140 20.08 -33.03 1.46
CA LEU A 140 21.03 -32.38 2.38
C LEU A 140 21.31 -30.92 1.97
N TRP A 141 22.53 -30.64 1.51
CA TRP A 141 23.03 -29.31 1.14
C TRP A 141 22.74 -28.93 -0.31
N TRP A 142 22.34 -29.90 -1.14
CA TRP A 142 22.03 -29.72 -2.55
C TRP A 142 20.52 -29.56 -2.72
N LYS A 143 19.99 -28.45 -2.22
CA LYS A 143 18.57 -28.10 -2.36
C LYS A 143 18.35 -27.12 -3.49
N SER A 144 17.29 -27.35 -4.28
CA SER A 144 16.72 -26.38 -5.21
C SER A 144 15.33 -25.96 -4.76
N TYR A 145 14.96 -24.73 -5.09
CA TYR A 145 13.71 -24.11 -4.67
C TYR A 145 12.94 -23.67 -5.91
N SER A 146 11.79 -24.30 -6.14
CA SER A 146 10.92 -23.98 -7.26
C SER A 146 10.36 -22.56 -7.12
N PHE A 147 10.35 -21.81 -8.21
CA PHE A 147 9.82 -20.44 -8.25
C PHE A 147 8.40 -20.40 -8.83
N GLU A 148 7.71 -21.54 -8.85
CA GLU A 148 6.32 -21.62 -9.30
C GLU A 148 5.38 -20.79 -8.42
N PRO A 149 4.19 -20.42 -8.93
CA PRO A 149 3.30 -19.48 -8.26
C PRO A 149 3.00 -19.80 -6.78
N GLU A 150 2.73 -21.08 -6.47
CA GLU A 150 2.41 -21.51 -5.11
C GLU A 150 3.59 -21.31 -4.15
N TYR A 151 4.82 -21.52 -4.62
CA TYR A 151 6.02 -21.37 -3.80
C TYR A 151 6.46 -19.91 -3.64
N GLN A 152 6.25 -19.07 -4.65
CA GLN A 152 6.43 -17.62 -4.49
C GLN A 152 5.56 -17.11 -3.35
N ASP A 153 4.28 -17.50 -3.34
CA ASP A 153 3.35 -17.13 -2.29
C ASP A 153 3.75 -17.74 -0.94
N ALA A 154 4.03 -19.04 -0.87
CA ALA A 154 4.32 -19.72 0.39
C ALA A 154 5.56 -19.15 1.08
N VAL A 155 6.61 -18.85 0.31
CA VAL A 155 7.84 -18.24 0.84
C VAL A 155 7.56 -16.84 1.39
N VAL A 156 6.85 -16.00 0.64
CA VAL A 156 6.53 -14.63 1.09
C VAL A 156 5.56 -14.66 2.27
N TYR A 157 4.56 -15.55 2.27
CA TYR A 157 3.64 -15.75 3.39
C TYR A 157 4.39 -16.14 4.67
N GLY A 158 5.27 -17.15 4.58
CA GLY A 158 6.09 -17.61 5.70
C GLY A 158 6.98 -16.50 6.22
N TRP A 159 7.62 -15.75 5.33
CA TRP A 159 8.47 -14.63 5.71
C TRP A 159 7.69 -13.49 6.38
N LEU A 160 6.54 -13.06 5.84
CA LEU A 160 5.72 -12.00 6.43
C LEU A 160 5.14 -12.38 7.80
N LYS A 161 4.94 -13.68 8.04
CA LYS A 161 4.42 -14.20 9.32
C LYS A 161 5.50 -14.34 10.39
N ASP A 162 6.78 -14.39 10.02
CA ASP A 162 7.87 -14.60 10.97
C ASP A 162 8.21 -13.31 11.75
N SER A 163 7.77 -13.26 13.01
CA SER A 163 8.02 -12.10 13.89
C SER A 163 9.49 -11.92 14.27
N GLN A 164 10.32 -12.97 14.19
CA GLN A 164 11.76 -12.84 14.42
C GLN A 164 12.44 -12.16 13.23
N ALA A 165 11.99 -12.46 12.00
CA ALA A 165 12.51 -11.82 10.79
C ALA A 165 12.21 -10.31 10.74
N TRP A 166 11.05 -9.90 11.25
CA TRP A 166 10.58 -8.50 11.20
C TRP A 166 10.75 -7.73 12.51
N GLY A 167 11.09 -8.41 13.62
CA GLY A 167 11.14 -7.82 14.97
C GLY A 167 9.78 -7.39 15.52
N VAL A 168 8.69 -7.68 14.80
CA VAL A 168 7.30 -7.37 15.16
C VAL A 168 6.36 -8.46 14.64
N ASP A 169 5.19 -8.61 15.26
CA ASP A 169 4.12 -9.48 14.77
C ASP A 169 3.25 -8.73 13.74
N ILE A 170 3.61 -8.85 12.46
CA ILE A 170 2.85 -8.24 11.36
C ILE A 170 1.38 -8.68 11.37
N PRO A 171 1.03 -9.99 11.48
CA PRO A 171 -0.36 -10.42 11.58
C PRO A 171 -1.15 -9.69 12.68
N GLN A 172 -0.54 -9.44 13.84
CA GLN A 172 -1.18 -8.71 14.92
C GLN A 172 -1.37 -7.23 14.60
N LEU A 173 -0.36 -6.56 14.04
CA LEU A 173 -0.46 -5.14 13.62
C LEU A 173 -1.58 -4.94 12.58
N LEU A 174 -1.72 -5.86 11.64
CA LEU A 174 -2.77 -5.83 10.64
C LEU A 174 -4.17 -5.96 11.25
N ARG A 175 -4.34 -6.84 12.25
CA ARG A 175 -5.61 -6.99 13.00
C ARG A 175 -5.96 -5.74 13.81
N GLU A 176 -4.95 -5.04 14.31
CA GLU A 176 -5.10 -3.75 15.00
C GLU A 176 -5.38 -2.58 14.04
N GLY A 177 -5.43 -2.84 12.73
CA GLY A 177 -5.68 -1.81 11.71
C GLY A 177 -4.47 -0.92 11.40
N LYS A 178 -3.28 -1.28 11.88
CA LYS A 178 -2.02 -0.51 11.69
C LYS A 178 -1.40 -0.75 10.32
N VAL A 179 -2.20 -0.66 9.26
CA VAL A 179 -1.80 -0.99 7.88
C VAL A 179 -0.68 -0.08 7.40
N GLU A 180 -0.77 1.23 7.67
CA GLU A 180 0.28 2.19 7.25
C GLU A 180 1.62 1.91 7.92
N GLU A 181 1.61 1.49 9.19
CA GLU A 181 2.83 1.11 9.92
C GLU A 181 3.47 -0.12 9.30
N VAL A 182 2.67 -1.13 8.96
CA VAL A 182 3.14 -2.33 8.25
C VAL A 182 3.70 -1.97 6.88
N LEU A 183 3.01 -1.18 6.07
CA LEU A 183 3.51 -0.77 4.75
C LEU A 183 4.82 0.01 4.84
N LYS A 184 4.97 0.88 5.85
CA LYS A 184 6.20 1.62 6.12
C LYS A 184 7.33 0.70 6.60
N LEU A 185 7.04 -0.31 7.41
CA LEU A 185 8.03 -1.31 7.82
C LEU A 185 8.57 -2.09 6.60
N LEU A 186 7.68 -2.44 5.67
CA LEU A 186 8.01 -3.25 4.49
C LEU A 186 8.73 -2.48 3.38
N SER A 187 8.71 -1.13 3.39
CA SER A 187 9.26 -0.32 2.30
C SER A 187 10.77 -0.45 2.10
N GLY A 188 11.51 -0.89 3.11
CA GLY A 188 12.93 -1.21 2.98
C GLY A 188 13.19 -2.45 2.12
N THR A 189 12.22 -3.36 2.03
CA THR A 189 12.27 -4.57 1.18
C THR A 189 11.64 -4.32 -0.19
N TRP A 190 10.47 -3.71 -0.19
CA TRP A 190 9.70 -3.37 -1.38
C TRP A 190 9.62 -1.86 -1.51
N THR A 191 10.62 -1.27 -2.17
CA THR A 191 10.74 0.20 -2.28
C THR A 191 9.52 0.84 -2.93
N SER A 192 8.82 0.10 -3.80
CA SER A 192 7.64 0.59 -4.51
C SER A 192 6.44 0.85 -3.59
N LEU A 193 6.40 0.28 -2.37
CA LEU A 193 5.36 0.55 -1.37
C LEU A 193 5.35 2.01 -0.90
N GLY A 194 6.31 2.83 -1.34
CA GLY A 194 6.47 4.22 -0.95
C GLY A 194 7.28 4.35 0.33
N TYR A 195 7.29 5.53 0.95
CA TYR A 195 8.02 5.80 2.21
C TYR A 195 9.56 5.65 2.13
N GLY A 196 10.11 5.42 0.93
CA GLY A 196 11.53 5.42 0.58
C GLY A 196 11.83 6.31 -0.64
N ILE A 197 12.93 6.05 -1.36
CA ILE A 197 13.38 6.87 -2.50
C ILE A 197 12.54 6.73 -3.78
N GLU A 198 11.69 5.71 -3.87
CA GLU A 198 10.87 5.41 -5.05
C GLU A 198 9.39 5.34 -4.64
N THR A 199 8.69 6.47 -4.74
CA THR A 199 7.22 6.46 -4.57
C THR A 199 6.61 6.13 -5.94
N ASN A 200 5.67 5.18 -6.00
CA ASN A 200 4.95 4.88 -7.25
C ASN A 200 3.53 5.46 -7.23
N SER A 201 2.82 5.36 -8.37
CA SER A 201 1.44 5.85 -8.49
C SER A 201 0.44 5.16 -7.56
N MET A 202 0.80 3.97 -7.06
CA MET A 202 -0.02 3.12 -6.22
C MET A 202 0.12 3.40 -4.73
N SER A 203 1.26 3.94 -4.26
CA SER A 203 1.60 4.05 -2.84
C SER A 203 0.51 4.71 -2.00
N LYS A 204 -0.14 5.78 -2.50
CA LYS A 204 -1.24 6.47 -1.80
C LYS A 204 -2.54 5.67 -1.69
N TYR A 205 -2.72 4.65 -2.52
CA TYR A 205 -3.91 3.81 -2.58
C TYR A 205 -3.73 2.48 -1.83
N LEU A 206 -2.50 2.12 -1.44
CA LEU A 206 -2.20 0.82 -0.83
C LEU A 206 -3.03 0.52 0.44
N PRO A 207 -3.27 1.47 1.37
CA PRO A 207 -4.15 1.21 2.50
C PRO A 207 -5.58 0.86 2.08
N GLN A 208 -6.13 1.55 1.06
CA GLN A 208 -7.47 1.26 0.55
C GLN A 208 -7.51 -0.09 -0.20
N ILE A 209 -6.49 -0.38 -1.00
CA ILE A 209 -6.35 -1.66 -1.70
C ILE A 209 -6.31 -2.80 -0.68
N TYR A 210 -5.52 -2.66 0.39
CA TYR A 210 -5.49 -3.64 1.47
C TYR A 210 -6.87 -3.90 2.07
N GLN A 211 -7.65 -2.87 2.37
CA GLN A 211 -8.99 -3.06 2.93
C GLN A 211 -9.92 -3.82 1.96
N ASN A 212 -9.85 -3.51 0.67
CA ASN A 212 -10.62 -4.23 -0.35
C ASN A 212 -10.20 -5.70 -0.42
N MET A 213 -8.90 -5.98 -0.43
CA MET A 213 -8.39 -7.36 -0.47
C MET A 213 -8.74 -8.12 0.81
N LEU A 214 -8.69 -7.48 1.97
CA LEU A 214 -9.08 -8.09 3.24
C LEU A 214 -10.54 -8.49 3.24
N GLN A 215 -11.43 -7.66 2.69
CA GLN A 215 -12.84 -8.02 2.55
C GLN A 215 -13.04 -9.26 1.69
N GLU A 216 -12.28 -9.40 0.59
CA GLU A 216 -12.32 -10.58 -0.27
C GLU A 216 -11.71 -11.83 0.38
N GLU A 217 -10.63 -11.69 1.15
CA GLU A 217 -10.00 -12.85 1.83
C GLU A 217 -10.82 -13.33 3.04
N LEU A 218 -11.74 -12.51 3.56
CA LEU A 218 -12.64 -12.86 4.67
C LEU A 218 -13.99 -13.42 4.21
N SER A 219 -14.36 -13.30 2.93
CA SER A 219 -15.62 -13.79 2.36
C SER A 219 -15.55 -15.26 1.97
#